data_AF-A0A2D4PP18-F1
#
_entry.id   AF-A0A2D4PP18-F1
#
_cell.length_a   1.000
_cell.length_b   1.000
_cell.length_c   1.000
_cell.angle_alpha   90.00
_cell.angle_beta   90.00
_cell.angle_gamma   90.00
#
_symmetry.space_group_name_H-M   'P 1'
#
loop_
_entity.id
_entity.type
_entity.pdbx_description
1 polymer ?
#
loop_
_entity_poly.entity_id
_entity_poly.type
_entity_poly.pdbx_seq_one_letter_code
_entity_poly.pdbx_strand_id
1 'polypeptide(L)'
;LPMATPRCLEVERQHLARDNLSTRVINTIQAARRPSTCRIYNATWQAFQKWCARSGADPFSPSLAQLLEFLQDGLDRGLSPNTLKRQVAAIASVVSWEGLSSLSHHPRIRSFLRGGHKLE
;
A
#
# COMPACT_ATOMS: atom_id res chain seq x y z
N LEU A 1 -6.11 18.07 -17.99
CA LEU A 1 -6.08 18.32 -16.53
C LEU A 1 -5.30 17.17 -15.89
N PRO A 2 -4.20 17.40 -15.15
CA PRO A 2 -3.61 16.31 -14.37
C PRO A 2 -4.63 15.95 -13.29
N MET A 3 -5.33 14.83 -13.48
CA MET A 3 -6.27 14.29 -12.50
C MET A 3 -5.49 14.13 -11.19
N ALA A 4 -5.88 14.90 -10.17
CA ALA A 4 -5.25 14.84 -8.86
C ALA A 4 -5.27 13.37 -8.41
N THR A 5 -4.08 12.79 -8.25
CA THR A 5 -3.95 11.39 -7.89
C THR A 5 -4.65 11.15 -6.55
N PRO A 6 -5.62 10.22 -6.48
CA PRO A 6 -6.43 10.05 -5.28
C PRO A 6 -5.54 9.66 -4.11
N ARG A 7 -5.75 10.31 -2.96
CA ARG A 7 -5.04 10.01 -1.71
C ARG A 7 -5.41 8.60 -1.25
N CYS A 8 -4.49 7.95 -0.53
CA CYS A 8 -4.68 6.59 -0.02
C CYS A 8 -5.99 6.48 0.80
N LEU A 9 -6.23 7.41 1.72
CA LEU A 9 -7.47 7.43 2.50
C LEU A 9 -8.74 7.67 1.67
N GLU A 10 -8.63 8.37 0.54
CA GLU A 10 -9.78 8.60 -0.33
C GLU A 10 -10.16 7.31 -1.06
N VAL A 11 -9.17 6.56 -1.54
CA VAL A 11 -9.40 5.23 -2.15
C VAL A 11 -9.99 4.26 -1.12
N GLU A 12 -9.43 4.21 0.09
CA GLU A 12 -9.96 3.38 1.17
C GLU A 12 -11.41 3.76 1.52
N ARG A 13 -11.72 5.07 1.59
CA ARG A 13 -13.08 5.56 1.83
C ARG A 13 -14.05 5.10 0.75
N GLN A 14 -13.64 5.13 -0.52
CA GLN A 14 -14.44 4.66 -1.64
C GLN A 14 -14.69 3.15 -1.57
N HIS A 15 -13.69 2.36 -1.20
CA HIS A 15 -13.85 0.91 -1.02
C HIS A 15 -14.80 0.58 0.13
N LEU A 16 -14.61 1.18 1.31
CA LEU A 16 -15.50 0.97 2.44
C LEU A 16 -16.94 1.42 2.17
N ALA A 17 -17.12 2.48 1.37
CA ALA A 17 -18.44 2.91 0.93
C ALA A 17 -19.11 1.90 -0.03
N ARG A 18 -18.33 1.26 -0.93
CA ARG A 18 -18.82 0.17 -1.79
C ARG A 18 -19.22 -1.08 -0.98
N ASP A 19 -18.58 -1.30 0.17
CA ASP A 19 -18.95 -2.34 1.14
C ASP A 19 -20.20 -1.98 1.96
N ASN A 20 -20.95 -0.94 1.58
CA ASN A 20 -22.15 -0.43 2.27
C ASN A 20 -21.91 0.02 3.72
N LEU A 21 -20.68 0.41 4.08
CA LEU A 21 -20.40 0.97 5.41
C LEU A 21 -20.85 2.43 5.49
N SER A 22 -21.45 2.81 6.62
CA SER A 22 -21.87 4.20 6.84
C SER A 22 -20.68 5.15 6.95
N THR A 23 -20.89 6.41 6.56
CA THR A 23 -19.88 7.48 6.72
C THR A 23 -19.35 7.59 8.15
N ARG A 24 -20.19 7.36 9.17
CA ARG A 24 -19.78 7.38 10.58
C ARG A 24 -18.78 6.27 10.89
N VAL A 25 -19.06 5.04 10.43
CA VAL A 25 -18.17 3.88 10.61
C VAL A 25 -16.84 4.12 9.88
N ILE A 26 -16.89 4.61 8.64
CA ILE A 26 -15.68 4.92 7.86
C ILE A 26 -14.82 5.97 8.57
N ASN A 27 -15.43 7.04 9.09
CA ASN A 27 -14.69 8.06 9.84
C ASN A 27 -14.02 7.48 11.09
N THR A 28 -14.67 6.57 11.82
CA THR A 28 -14.07 5.89 12.97
C THR A 28 -12.90 4.99 12.56
N ILE A 29 -13.05 4.20 11.48
CA ILE A 29 -11.96 3.36 10.93
C ILE A 29 -10.75 4.23 10.57
N GLN A 30 -10.98 5.35 9.88
CA GLN A 30 -9.91 6.26 9.47
C GLN A 30 -9.30 7.03 10.65
N ALA A 31 -10.10 7.37 11.68
CA ALA A 31 -9.64 8.03 12.89
C ALA A 31 -8.68 7.18 13.73
N ALA A 32 -8.69 5.85 13.56
CA ALA A 32 -7.72 4.96 14.20
C ALA A 32 -6.27 5.24 13.75
N ARG A 33 -6.07 5.97 12.64
CA ARG A 33 -4.74 6.29 12.11
C ARG A 33 -4.29 7.68 12.55
N ARG A 34 -3.07 7.76 13.12
CA ARG A 34 -2.43 9.04 13.44
C ARG A 34 -2.19 9.87 12.17
N PRO A 35 -2.28 11.21 12.20
CA PRO A 35 -2.06 12.08 11.03
C PRO A 35 -0.70 11.87 10.35
N SER A 36 0.34 11.56 11.12
CA SER A 36 1.68 11.22 10.61
C SER A 36 1.66 9.93 9.78
N THR A 37 0.89 8.92 10.19
CA THR A 37 0.67 7.69 9.43
C THR A 37 -0.04 7.98 8.11
N CYS A 38 -1.06 8.82 8.12
CA CYS A 38 -1.82 9.21 6.92
C CYS A 38 -0.95 9.90 5.87
N ARG A 39 -0.06 10.82 6.29
CA ARG A 39 0.90 11.48 5.37
C ARG A 39 1.79 10.46 4.67
N ILE A 40 2.27 9.47 5.41
CA ILE A 40 3.18 8.47 4.85
C ILE A 40 2.45 7.46 3.98
N TYR A 41 1.21 7.12 4.30
CA TYR A 41 0.36 6.30 3.43
C TYR A 41 0.11 7.01 2.09
N ASN A 42 -0.19 8.31 2.13
CA ASN A 42 -0.35 9.11 0.91
C ASN A 42 0.95 9.19 0.08
N ALA A 43 2.09 9.43 0.73
CA ALA A 43 3.39 9.45 0.04
C ALA A 43 3.73 8.10 -0.58
N THR A 44 3.47 7.00 0.15
CA THR A 44 3.64 5.63 -0.35
C THR A 44 2.77 5.39 -1.57
N TRP A 45 1.47 5.71 -1.48
CA TRP A 45 0.53 5.46 -2.56
C TRP A 45 0.90 6.22 -3.84
N GLN A 46 1.31 7.49 -3.71
CA GLN A 46 1.83 8.25 -4.85
C GLN A 46 3.11 7.64 -5.44
N ALA A 47 4.04 7.17 -4.60
CA ALA A 47 5.25 6.51 -5.07
C ALA A 47 4.92 5.20 -5.81
N PHE A 48 3.97 4.42 -5.28
CA PHE A 48 3.50 3.18 -5.86
C PHE A 48 2.79 3.41 -7.20
N GLN A 49 1.91 4.40 -7.31
CA GLN A 49 1.25 4.74 -8.58
C GLN A 49 2.24 5.20 -9.64
N LYS A 50 3.24 6.01 -9.26
CA LYS A 50 4.33 6.40 -10.17
C LYS A 50 5.16 5.20 -10.61
N TRP A 51 5.39 4.24 -9.72
CA TRP A 51 6.07 3.00 -10.06
C TRP A 51 5.23 2.16 -11.03
N CYS A 52 3.95 1.97 -10.75
CA CYS A 52 3.02 1.24 -11.61
C CYS A 52 2.95 1.83 -13.02
N ALA A 53 2.88 3.15 -13.14
CA ALA A 53 2.88 3.85 -14.42
C ALA A 53 4.17 3.60 -15.25
N ARG A 54 5.32 3.42 -14.60
CA ARG A 54 6.59 3.10 -15.29
C ARG A 54 6.70 1.63 -15.64
N SER A 55 6.17 0.75 -14.78
CA SER A 55 6.28 -0.70 -14.91
C SER A 55 5.13 -1.35 -15.69
N GLY A 56 4.18 -0.55 -16.19
CA GLY A 56 2.98 -1.04 -16.90
C GLY A 56 2.02 -1.84 -16.01
N ALA A 57 2.04 -1.60 -14.69
CA ALA A 57 1.18 -2.27 -13.73
C ALA A 57 -0.10 -1.47 -13.45
N ASP A 58 -1.19 -2.15 -13.11
CA ASP A 58 -2.38 -1.49 -12.54
C ASP A 58 -2.16 -1.23 -11.04
N PRO A 59 -2.17 0.03 -10.56
CA PRO A 59 -2.03 0.33 -9.15
C PRO A 59 -3.17 -0.21 -8.28
N PHE A 60 -4.36 -0.48 -8.82
CA PHE A 60 -5.51 -0.98 -8.06
C PHE A 60 -5.62 -2.51 -8.04
N SER A 61 -4.91 -3.19 -8.95
CA SER A 61 -4.86 -4.65 -9.04
C SER A 61 -3.46 -5.16 -9.46
N PRO A 62 -2.40 -4.82 -8.69
CA PRO A 62 -1.07 -5.34 -8.93
C PRO A 62 -0.99 -6.83 -8.59
N SER A 63 -0.21 -7.57 -9.37
CA SER A 63 0.18 -8.93 -9.00
C SER A 63 1.12 -8.92 -7.79
N LEU A 64 1.20 -10.05 -7.09
CA LEU A 64 2.17 -10.23 -6.01
C LEU A 64 3.61 -10.01 -6.47
N ALA A 65 3.95 -10.40 -7.70
CA ALA A 65 5.28 -10.19 -8.27
C ALA A 65 5.58 -8.70 -8.41
N GLN A 66 4.67 -7.91 -8.99
CA GLN A 66 4.82 -6.47 -9.14
C GLN A 66 4.98 -5.76 -7.78
N LEU A 67 4.26 -6.20 -6.75
CA LEU A 67 4.47 -5.66 -5.41
C LEU A 67 5.87 -5.97 -4.87
N LEU A 68 6.37 -7.19 -5.04
CA LEU A 68 7.70 -7.57 -4.60
C LEU A 68 8.78 -6.76 -5.34
N GLU A 69 8.63 -6.56 -6.65
CA GLU A 69 9.53 -5.71 -7.45
C GLU A 69 9.52 -4.25 -6.95
N PHE A 70 8.34 -3.70 -6.62
CA PHE A 70 8.26 -2.37 -6.01
C PHE A 70 9.00 -2.29 -4.66
N LEU A 71 8.88 -3.33 -3.82
CA LEU A 71 9.58 -3.38 -2.54
C LEU A 71 11.09 -3.56 -2.71
N GLN A 72 11.53 -4.32 -3.73
CA GLN A 72 12.93 -4.48 -4.10
C GLN A 72 13.54 -3.15 -4.54
N ASP A 73 12.86 -2.41 -5.42
CA ASP A 73 13.24 -1.04 -5.82
C ASP A 73 13.41 -0.11 -4.61
N GLY A 74 12.56 -0.28 -3.59
CA GLY A 74 12.67 0.45 -2.32
C GLY A 74 13.88 0.04 -1.50
N LEU A 75 14.13 -1.27 -1.39
CA LEU A 75 15.28 -1.82 -0.69
C LEU A 75 16.60 -1.39 -1.33
N ASP A 76 16.70 -1.44 -2.66
CA ASP A 76 17.89 -1.03 -3.43
C ASP A 76 18.21 0.47 -3.29
N ARG A 77 17.20 1.28 -2.95
CA ARG A 77 17.35 2.70 -2.60
C ARG A 77 17.73 2.94 -1.13
N GLY A 78 17.94 1.89 -0.35
CA GLY A 78 18.29 1.95 1.07
C GLY A 78 17.11 2.20 2.00
N LEU A 79 15.87 1.88 1.60
CA LEU A 79 14.74 1.97 2.51
C LEU A 79 14.83 0.90 3.60
N SER A 80 14.71 1.34 4.86
CA SER A 80 14.74 0.41 6.00
C SER A 80 13.58 -0.60 5.95
N PRO A 81 13.77 -1.82 6.49
CA PRO A 81 12.71 -2.83 6.54
C PRO A 81 11.42 -2.37 7.22
N ASN A 82 11.51 -1.50 8.22
CA ASN A 82 10.34 -0.89 8.86
C ASN A 82 9.59 0.07 7.92
N THR A 83 10.29 0.74 7.01
CA THR A 83 9.67 1.56 5.97
C THR A 83 8.95 0.67 4.96
N LEU A 84 9.59 -0.41 4.49
CA LEU A 84 8.99 -1.36 3.56
C LEU A 84 7.74 -2.03 4.16
N LYS A 85 7.77 -2.45 5.43
CA LYS A 85 6.57 -2.94 6.17
C LYS A 85 5.42 -1.94 6.13
N ARG A 86 5.73 -0.65 6.34
CA ARG A 86 4.72 0.41 6.34
C ARG A 86 4.19 0.69 4.93
N GLN A 87 5.03 0.55 3.91
CA GLN A 87 4.58 0.66 2.52
C GLN A 87 3.60 -0.47 2.17
N VAL A 88 3.91 -1.71 2.55
CA VAL A 88 3.00 -2.86 2.39
C VAL A 88 1.65 -2.59 3.06
N ALA A 89 1.66 -2.12 4.31
CA ALA A 89 0.41 -1.83 5.03
C ALA A 89 -0.41 -0.72 4.36
N ALA A 90 0.24 0.31 3.81
CA ALA A 90 -0.43 1.38 3.08
C ALA A 90 -1.09 0.87 1.79
N ILE A 91 -0.35 0.10 0.99
CA ILE A 91 -0.87 -0.46 -0.28
C ILE A 91 -1.99 -1.46 0.01
N ALA A 92 -1.83 -2.32 1.02
CA ALA A 92 -2.86 -3.29 1.44
C ALA A 92 -4.19 -2.64 1.84
N SER A 93 -4.17 -1.37 2.28
CA SER A 93 -5.38 -0.66 2.70
C SER A 93 -6.23 -0.12 1.54
N VAL A 94 -5.69 -0.08 0.32
CA VAL A 94 -6.32 0.55 -0.84
C VAL A 94 -6.36 -0.33 -2.08
N VAL A 95 -5.62 -1.43 -2.09
CA VAL A 95 -5.59 -2.38 -3.20
C VAL A 95 -6.50 -3.56 -2.88
N SER A 96 -7.34 -3.92 -3.86
CA SER A 96 -8.10 -5.17 -3.82
C SER A 96 -7.19 -6.33 -4.20
N TRP A 97 -7.16 -7.37 -3.38
CA TRP A 97 -6.34 -8.57 -3.63
C TRP A 97 -7.25 -9.75 -3.89
N GLU A 98 -7.17 -10.35 -5.07
CA GLU A 98 -7.87 -11.61 -5.34
C GLU A 98 -7.35 -12.71 -4.39
N GLY A 99 -8.24 -13.25 -3.56
CA GLY A 99 -7.97 -14.43 -2.74
C GLY A 99 -7.01 -14.27 -1.55
N LEU A 100 -6.48 -13.07 -1.28
CA LEU A 100 -5.63 -12.83 -0.11
C LEU A 100 -6.39 -12.06 0.98
N SER A 101 -6.75 -12.74 2.06
CA SER A 101 -7.39 -12.12 3.23
C SER A 101 -6.49 -11.11 3.95
N SER A 102 -5.16 -11.15 3.74
CA SER A 102 -4.24 -10.12 4.25
C SER A 102 -2.87 -10.16 3.55
N LEU A 103 -2.59 -9.16 2.71
CA LEU A 103 -1.32 -8.99 2.01
C LEU A 103 -0.11 -8.94 2.96
N SER A 104 -0.26 -8.23 4.09
CA SER A 104 0.78 -8.11 5.12
C SER A 104 1.17 -9.46 5.74
N HIS A 105 0.27 -10.45 5.69
CA HIS A 105 0.51 -11.79 6.21
C HIS A 105 0.96 -12.79 5.13
N HIS A 106 1.02 -12.39 3.86
CA HIS A 106 1.40 -13.28 2.77
C HIS A 106 2.82 -13.84 2.99
N PRO A 107 3.05 -15.16 2.88
CA PRO A 107 4.33 -15.79 3.24
C PRO A 107 5.51 -15.25 2.43
N ARG A 108 5.31 -14.90 1.15
CA ARG A 108 6.37 -14.29 0.31
C ARG A 108 6.72 -12.88 0.75
N ILE A 109 5.73 -12.06 1.14
CA ILE A 109 5.96 -10.71 1.66
C ILE A 109 6.70 -10.77 3.00
N ARG A 110 6.29 -11.66 3.92
CA ARG A 110 7.01 -11.89 5.17
C ARG A 110 8.44 -12.36 4.96
N SER A 111 8.65 -13.25 3.99
CA SER A 111 9.99 -13.76 3.66
C SER A 111 10.89 -12.66 3.10
N PHE A 112 10.37 -11.83 2.18
CA PHE A 112 11.07 -10.68 1.63
C PHE A 112 11.49 -9.68 2.74
N LEU A 113 10.53 -9.27 3.57
CA LEU A 113 10.78 -8.32 4.66
C LEU A 113 11.77 -8.86 5.70
N ARG A 114 11.84 -10.18 5.88
CA ARG A 114 12.83 -10.84 6.73
C ARG A 114 14.21 -10.92 6.06
N GLY A 115 14.25 -11.11 4.73
CA GLY A 115 15.48 -11.17 3.94
C GLY A 115 16.20 -9.83 3.88
N GLY A 116 15.47 -8.72 3.76
CA GLY A 116 16.04 -7.37 3.74
C GLY A 116 16.83 -6.98 5.01
N HIS A 117 16.64 -7.69 6.12
CA HIS A 117 17.43 -7.51 7.35
C HIS A 117 18.76 -8.29 7.36
N LYS A 118 18.99 -9.20 6.40
CA LYS A 118 20.12 -10.15 6.39
C LYS A 118 21.16 -9.87 5.30
N LEU A 119 20.86 -8.94 4.40
CA LEU A 119 21.73 -8.55 3.29
C LEU A 119 22.40 -7.18 3.53
N GLU A 120 22.28 -6.64 4.75
CA GLU A 120 23.01 -5.44 5.23
C GLU A 120 24.42 -5.80 5.69
#